data_AF-C5L844-F1
#
_entry.id   AF-C5L844-F1
#
_cell.length_a   1.000
_cell.length_b   1.000
_cell.length_c   1.000
_cell.angle_alpha   90.00
_cell.angle_beta   90.00
_cell.angle_gamma   90.00
#
_symmetry.space_group_name_H-M   'P 1'
#
loop_
_entity.id
_entity.type
_entity.pdbx_description
1 polymer ?
#
loop_
_entity_poly.entity_id
_entity_poly.type
_entity_poly.pdbx_seq_one_letter_code
_entity_poly.pdbx_strand_id
1 'polypeptide(L)'
;MSAAEEHQMREDHFLFQEPDSTLLLSSGMGRHWPDARGIFANDQKNFLVWVNEEDHMRIISMQKGADIKTVFTRFCDAVNKVQEVVKQEGYDFMHNDHLGYVLTCPSNLGTGLRASVMVKVPLLSARPDFKDISKSLHLQARGGAGVDSASVGGIWDISNSDRIGKSEVELVNIMISGCSKIVQMEHALEKGDTAAFEALKPASTQSSS
;
A
#
# COMPACT_ATOMS: atom_id res chain seq x y z
N MET A 1 -20.84 16.77 2.28
CA MET A 1 -20.08 16.52 3.52
C MET A 1 -20.15 17.78 4.37
N SER A 2 -20.60 17.68 5.61
CA SER A 2 -20.52 18.78 6.57
C SER A 2 -19.09 18.97 7.07
N ALA A 3 -18.76 20.16 7.59
CA ALA A 3 -17.43 20.44 8.13
C ALA A 3 -17.05 19.50 9.31
N ALA A 4 -18.04 19.07 10.10
CA ALA A 4 -17.83 18.13 11.20
C ALA A 4 -17.49 16.72 10.70
N GLU A 5 -18.21 16.24 9.68
CA GLU A 5 -17.92 14.94 9.05
C GLU A 5 -16.55 14.97 8.36
N GLU A 6 -16.20 16.07 7.69
CA GLU A 6 -14.89 16.24 7.06
C GLU A 6 -13.77 16.18 8.10
N HIS A 7 -13.92 16.92 9.20
CA HIS A 7 -12.92 16.91 10.27
C HIS A 7 -12.76 15.51 10.87
N GLN A 8 -13.86 14.80 11.13
CA GLN A 8 -13.80 13.42 11.63
C GLN A 8 -13.12 12.47 10.64
N MET A 9 -13.39 12.59 9.33
CA MET A 9 -12.74 11.76 8.31
C MET A 9 -11.24 12.06 8.19
N ARG A 10 -10.79 13.29 8.47
CA ARG A 10 -9.36 13.65 8.54
C ARG A 10 -8.69 13.00 9.75
N GLU A 11 -9.32 13.07 10.92
CA GLU A 11 -8.83 12.43 12.16
C GLU A 11 -8.76 10.90 12.04
N ASP A 12 -9.72 10.29 11.33
CA ASP A 12 -9.73 8.85 11.06
C ASP A 12 -8.70 8.43 9.98
N HIS A 13 -7.99 9.39 9.37
CA HIS A 13 -7.09 9.20 8.23
C HIS A 13 -7.76 8.60 6.98
N PHE A 14 -9.04 8.90 6.79
CA PHE A 14 -9.84 8.40 5.66
C PHE A 14 -9.94 9.38 4.51
N LEU A 15 -9.85 10.68 4.80
CA LEU A 15 -9.95 11.71 3.78
C LEU A 15 -8.67 11.80 2.94
N PHE A 16 -8.81 11.67 1.63
CA PHE A 16 -7.76 12.07 0.70
C PHE A 16 -7.74 13.60 0.56
N GLN A 17 -6.56 14.15 0.23
CA GLN A 17 -6.35 15.60 0.17
C GLN A 17 -6.60 16.13 -1.25
N GLU A 18 -6.79 17.44 -1.37
CA GLU A 18 -6.75 18.10 -2.66
C GLU A 18 -5.37 17.85 -3.31
N PRO A 19 -5.32 17.51 -4.61
CA PRO A 19 -4.05 17.28 -5.29
C PRO A 19 -3.16 18.52 -5.21
N ASP A 20 -2.04 18.42 -4.51
CA ASP A 20 -1.08 19.51 -4.32
C ASP A 20 0.25 19.26 -5.05
N SER A 21 0.53 18.00 -5.40
CA SER A 21 1.76 17.64 -6.08
C SER A 21 1.78 18.12 -7.54
N THR A 22 2.95 18.60 -7.97
CA THR A 22 3.18 19.03 -9.36
C THR A 22 2.80 17.95 -10.37
N LEU A 23 3.04 16.67 -10.06
CA LEU A 23 2.74 15.56 -10.94
C LEU A 23 1.23 15.44 -11.21
N LEU A 24 0.41 15.47 -10.17
CA LEU A 24 -1.06 15.36 -10.28
C LEU A 24 -1.67 16.61 -10.93
N LEU A 25 -1.15 17.79 -10.62
CA LEU A 25 -1.65 19.05 -11.19
C LEU A 25 -1.30 19.18 -12.67
N SER A 26 -0.06 18.86 -13.06
CA SER A 26 0.37 18.89 -14.46
C SER A 26 -0.26 17.82 -15.33
N SER A 27 -0.74 16.70 -14.76
CA SER A 27 -1.53 15.69 -15.46
C SER A 27 -3.02 16.04 -15.56
N GLY A 28 -3.46 17.14 -14.95
CA GLY A 28 -4.84 17.61 -15.00
C GLY A 28 -5.80 16.88 -14.06
N MET A 29 -5.29 16.18 -13.04
CA MET A 29 -6.11 15.45 -12.04
C MET A 29 -6.81 16.39 -11.05
N GLY A 30 -6.31 17.62 -10.86
CA GLY A 30 -6.93 18.63 -9.99
C GLY A 30 -8.12 19.40 -10.60
N ARG A 31 -8.52 19.13 -11.85
CA ARG A 31 -9.55 19.94 -12.54
C ARG A 31 -10.92 19.81 -11.86
N HIS A 32 -11.62 20.94 -11.68
CA HIS A 32 -12.98 21.00 -11.12
C HIS A 32 -13.10 20.47 -9.68
N TRP A 33 -12.03 20.48 -8.89
CA TRP A 33 -12.10 20.05 -7.50
C TRP A 33 -13.17 20.84 -6.70
N PRO A 34 -13.99 20.21 -5.82
CA PRO A 34 -14.09 18.78 -5.50
C PRO A 34 -15.22 18.04 -6.24
N ASP A 35 -15.68 18.53 -7.40
CA ASP A 35 -16.86 18.01 -8.12
C ASP A 35 -16.78 16.51 -8.41
N ALA A 36 -17.83 15.74 -8.11
CA ALA A 36 -17.91 14.28 -8.31
C ALA A 36 -16.84 13.44 -7.59
N ARG A 37 -16.16 13.99 -6.56
CA ARG A 37 -15.25 13.24 -5.67
C ARG A 37 -15.99 12.76 -4.44
N GLY A 38 -15.62 11.59 -3.93
CA GLY A 38 -16.31 11.04 -2.77
C GLY A 38 -15.55 9.92 -2.07
N ILE A 39 -15.99 9.64 -0.86
CA ILE A 39 -15.48 8.55 -0.03
C ILE A 39 -16.66 7.74 0.47
N PHE A 40 -16.56 6.43 0.27
CA PHE A 40 -17.38 5.46 0.98
C PHE A 40 -16.53 4.83 2.09
N ALA A 41 -17.12 4.65 3.27
CA ALA A 41 -16.56 3.85 4.35
C ALA A 41 -17.68 3.00 4.95
N ASN A 42 -17.38 1.73 5.24
CA ASN A 42 -18.34 0.89 5.95
C ASN A 42 -18.47 1.29 7.44
N ASP A 43 -19.51 0.79 8.10
CA ASP A 43 -19.80 1.10 9.52
C ASP A 43 -18.62 0.77 10.44
N GLN A 44 -17.90 -0.32 10.16
CA GLN A 44 -16.74 -0.76 10.95
C GLN A 44 -15.46 0.01 10.61
N LYS A 45 -15.49 0.93 9.65
CA LYS A 45 -14.36 1.79 9.28
C LYS A 45 -13.08 0.99 8.97
N ASN A 46 -13.26 -0.19 8.37
CA ASN A 46 -12.19 -1.14 8.02
C ASN A 46 -12.18 -1.53 6.53
N PHE A 47 -13.08 -0.91 5.77
CA PHE A 47 -13.20 -0.96 4.32
C PHE A 47 -13.62 0.41 3.79
N LEU A 48 -12.88 0.93 2.82
CA LEU A 48 -13.10 2.24 2.22
C LEU A 48 -12.98 2.18 0.70
N VAL A 49 -13.67 3.08 0.02
CA VAL A 49 -13.49 3.32 -1.41
C VAL A 49 -13.37 4.83 -1.64
N TRP A 50 -12.26 5.26 -2.22
CA TRP A 50 -12.12 6.61 -2.74
C TRP A 50 -12.55 6.64 -4.20
N VAL A 51 -13.32 7.68 -4.57
CA VAL A 51 -13.89 7.85 -5.91
C VAL A 51 -13.34 9.14 -6.52
N ASN A 52 -12.82 9.03 -7.74
CA ASN A 52 -12.33 10.14 -8.58
C ASN A 52 -11.20 10.99 -7.97
N GLU A 53 -10.30 10.35 -7.23
CA GLU A 53 -9.05 10.98 -6.76
C GLU A 53 -7.99 10.93 -7.88
N GLU A 54 -6.96 10.08 -7.77
CA GLU A 54 -5.98 9.84 -8.85
C GLU A 54 -6.52 8.88 -9.92
N ASP A 55 -7.31 7.90 -9.48
CA ASP A 55 -7.96 6.87 -10.29
C ASP A 55 -9.48 6.87 -10.07
N HIS A 56 -10.23 6.19 -10.94
CA HIS A 56 -11.68 6.09 -10.82
C HIS A 56 -12.12 5.55 -9.45
N MET A 57 -11.44 4.50 -8.96
CA MET A 57 -11.69 3.89 -7.67
C MET A 57 -10.40 3.42 -7.00
N ARG A 58 -10.23 3.76 -5.72
CA ARG A 58 -9.22 3.14 -4.85
C ARG A 58 -9.93 2.38 -3.74
N ILE A 59 -9.87 1.06 -3.81
CA ILE A 59 -10.51 0.15 -2.85
C ILE A 59 -9.48 -0.19 -1.75
N ILE A 60 -9.84 0.04 -0.49
CA ILE A 60 -8.94 -0.06 0.66
C ILE A 60 -9.57 -0.96 1.72
N SER A 61 -8.85 -1.99 2.16
CA SER A 61 -9.17 -2.78 3.35
C SER A 61 -8.05 -2.62 4.35
N MET A 62 -8.38 -2.25 5.58
CA MET A 62 -7.37 -1.98 6.62
C MET A 62 -7.91 -2.33 8.00
N GLN A 63 -7.03 -2.66 8.94
CA GLN A 63 -7.37 -2.79 10.35
C GLN A 63 -6.11 -2.66 11.21
N LYS A 64 -6.30 -2.43 12.51
CA LYS A 64 -5.21 -2.50 13.50
C LYS A 64 -4.79 -3.96 13.73
N GLY A 65 -3.52 -4.16 14.08
CA GLY A 65 -2.94 -5.48 14.34
C GLY A 65 -2.33 -6.12 13.10
N ALA A 66 -2.01 -7.41 13.20
CA ALA A 66 -1.22 -8.15 12.20
C ALA A 66 -2.02 -9.24 11.46
N ASP A 67 -3.34 -9.24 11.56
CA ASP A 67 -4.19 -10.22 10.88
C ASP A 67 -4.41 -9.85 9.41
N ILE A 68 -3.32 -9.97 8.64
CA ILE A 68 -3.26 -9.67 7.20
C ILE A 68 -4.23 -10.56 6.42
N LYS A 69 -4.45 -11.80 6.87
CA LYS A 69 -5.37 -12.74 6.21
C LYS A 69 -6.79 -12.19 6.22
N THR A 70 -7.29 -11.76 7.37
CA THR A 70 -8.63 -11.17 7.47
C THR A 70 -8.77 -9.90 6.63
N VAL A 71 -7.74 -9.04 6.62
CA VAL A 71 -7.73 -7.83 5.78
C VAL A 71 -7.85 -8.19 4.30
N PHE A 72 -7.05 -9.16 3.85
CA PHE A 72 -6.99 -9.56 2.45
C PHE A 72 -8.24 -10.33 2.01
N THR A 73 -8.81 -11.20 2.86
CA THR A 73 -10.10 -11.84 2.60
C THR A 73 -11.20 -10.79 2.40
N ARG A 74 -11.30 -9.81 3.31
CA ARG A 74 -12.26 -8.70 3.18
C ARG A 74 -12.04 -7.89 1.90
N PHE A 75 -10.77 -7.65 1.54
CA PHE A 75 -10.42 -6.95 0.30
C PHE A 75 -10.93 -7.72 -0.94
N CYS A 76 -10.61 -9.01 -1.06
CA CYS A 76 -11.04 -9.83 -2.19
C CYS A 76 -12.57 -9.90 -2.30
N ASP A 77 -13.26 -10.14 -1.19
CA ASP A 77 -14.73 -10.20 -1.16
C ASP A 77 -15.34 -8.88 -1.63
N ALA A 78 -14.80 -7.76 -1.16
CA ALA A 78 -15.30 -6.44 -1.52
C ALA A 78 -15.03 -6.08 -2.99
N VAL A 79 -13.81 -6.33 -3.51
CA VAL A 79 -13.48 -6.09 -4.92
C VAL A 79 -14.41 -6.89 -5.83
N ASN A 80 -14.62 -8.18 -5.52
CA ASN A 80 -15.53 -9.04 -6.28
C ASN A 80 -16.97 -8.50 -6.24
N LYS A 81 -17.43 -8.05 -5.06
CA LYS A 81 -18.80 -7.54 -4.93
C LYS A 81 -19.00 -6.21 -5.66
N VAL A 82 -18.02 -5.32 -5.61
CA VAL A 82 -18.04 -4.05 -6.37
C VAL A 82 -18.08 -4.35 -7.87
N GLN A 83 -17.23 -5.26 -8.36
CA GLN A 83 -17.23 -5.62 -9.78
C GLN A 83 -18.56 -6.23 -10.22
N GLU A 84 -19.17 -7.09 -9.38
CA GLU A 84 -20.49 -7.67 -9.65
C GLU A 84 -21.56 -6.59 -9.85
N VAL A 85 -21.60 -5.57 -8.98
CA VAL A 85 -22.55 -4.46 -9.08
C VAL A 85 -22.27 -3.60 -10.32
N VAL A 86 -21.00 -3.28 -10.60
CA VAL A 86 -20.61 -2.52 -11.81
C VAL A 86 -21.04 -3.26 -13.08
N LYS A 87 -20.94 -4.60 -13.10
CA LYS A 87 -21.44 -5.45 -14.19
C LYS A 87 -22.95 -5.45 -14.36
N GLN A 88 -23.69 -5.38 -13.26
CA GLN A 88 -25.16 -5.28 -13.31
C GLN A 88 -25.62 -3.96 -13.95
N GLU A 89 -24.84 -2.90 -13.82
CA GLU A 89 -25.06 -1.60 -14.47
C GLU A 89 -24.56 -1.54 -15.93
N GLY A 90 -24.04 -2.65 -16.48
CA GLY A 90 -23.57 -2.72 -17.86
C GLY A 90 -22.14 -2.23 -18.10
N TYR A 91 -21.35 -2.03 -17.03
CA TYR A 91 -19.94 -1.65 -17.09
C TYR A 91 -19.03 -2.77 -16.57
N ASP A 92 -17.71 -2.65 -16.71
CA ASP A 92 -16.75 -3.54 -16.07
C ASP A 92 -15.47 -2.78 -15.72
N PHE A 93 -14.58 -3.38 -14.93
CA PHE A 93 -13.24 -2.87 -14.70
C PHE A 93 -12.43 -2.89 -15.99
N MET A 94 -11.59 -1.87 -16.17
CA MET A 94 -10.66 -1.80 -17.28
C MET A 94 -9.56 -2.84 -17.08
N HIS A 95 -9.57 -3.88 -17.92
CA HIS A 95 -8.62 -4.98 -17.86
C HIS A 95 -8.09 -5.30 -19.26
N ASN A 96 -6.81 -5.66 -19.31
CA ASN A 96 -6.13 -6.11 -20.51
C ASN A 96 -5.37 -7.42 -20.22
N ASP A 97 -5.43 -8.39 -21.13
CA ASP A 97 -4.84 -9.71 -20.90
C ASP A 97 -3.31 -9.70 -20.70
N HIS A 98 -2.62 -8.70 -21.24
CA HIS A 98 -1.18 -8.54 -21.07
C HIS A 98 -0.82 -7.63 -19.89
N LEU A 99 -1.57 -6.56 -19.67
CA LEU A 99 -1.25 -5.51 -18.68
C LEU A 99 -1.99 -5.66 -17.35
N GLY A 100 -2.96 -6.57 -17.23
CA GLY A 100 -3.83 -6.68 -16.06
C GLY A 100 -4.83 -5.52 -15.97
N TYR A 101 -5.16 -5.09 -14.75
CA TYR A 101 -5.97 -3.91 -14.50
C TYR A 101 -5.26 -2.64 -14.96
N VAL A 102 -5.99 -1.82 -15.71
CA VAL A 102 -5.49 -0.57 -16.26
C VAL A 102 -5.86 0.58 -15.34
N LEU A 103 -4.84 1.28 -14.86
CA LEU A 103 -4.95 2.47 -14.02
C LEU A 103 -4.26 3.66 -14.71
N THR A 104 -4.46 4.87 -14.18
CA THR A 104 -4.00 6.11 -14.82
C THR A 104 -2.47 6.18 -14.90
N CYS A 105 -1.78 5.79 -13.83
CA CYS A 105 -0.33 5.73 -13.80
C CYS A 105 0.18 4.37 -14.33
N PRO A 106 1.09 4.31 -15.31
CA PRO A 106 1.67 3.05 -15.78
C PRO A 106 2.34 2.22 -14.68
N SER A 107 2.81 2.85 -13.60
CA SER A 107 3.41 2.16 -12.45
C SER A 107 2.42 1.32 -11.64
N ASN A 108 1.11 1.54 -11.82
CA ASN A 108 0.04 0.82 -11.12
C ASN A 108 -0.61 -0.27 -11.99
N LEU A 109 -0.10 -0.54 -13.20
CA LEU A 109 -0.58 -1.65 -14.03
C LEU A 109 -0.40 -3.02 -13.35
N GLY A 110 -1.10 -4.03 -13.86
CA GLY A 110 -1.09 -5.40 -13.36
C GLY A 110 -2.18 -5.61 -12.33
N THR A 111 -1.79 -5.77 -11.08
CA THR A 111 -2.73 -5.93 -9.96
C THR A 111 -3.20 -4.59 -9.39
N GLY A 112 -2.42 -3.52 -9.60
CA GLY A 112 -2.57 -2.26 -8.86
C GLY A 112 -2.42 -2.40 -7.33
N LEU A 113 -2.06 -3.59 -6.83
CA LEU A 113 -2.17 -3.93 -5.42
C LEU A 113 -0.97 -3.41 -4.63
N ARG A 114 -1.26 -2.64 -3.59
CA ARG A 114 -0.33 -2.28 -2.51
C ARG A 114 -0.79 -2.91 -1.20
N ALA A 115 -0.20 -4.05 -0.85
CA ALA A 115 -0.30 -4.63 0.48
C ALA A 115 0.79 -4.03 1.37
N SER A 116 0.44 -3.56 2.55
CA SER A 116 1.36 -2.88 3.46
C SER A 116 1.10 -3.18 4.93
N VAL A 117 2.13 -3.00 5.75
CA VAL A 117 2.05 -3.04 7.22
C VAL A 117 2.88 -1.92 7.82
N MET A 118 2.40 -1.36 8.92
CA MET A 118 3.17 -0.45 9.76
C MET A 118 4.03 -1.27 10.72
N VAL A 119 5.36 -1.21 10.55
CA VAL A 119 6.31 -2.00 11.36
C VAL A 119 7.26 -1.08 12.09
N LYS A 120 7.48 -1.33 13.38
CA LYS A 120 8.47 -0.63 14.20
C LYS A 120 9.79 -1.42 14.20
N VAL A 121 10.82 -0.87 13.56
CA VAL A 121 12.14 -1.46 13.40
C VAL A 121 13.26 -0.42 13.60
N PRO A 122 13.38 0.20 14.79
CA PRO A 122 14.30 1.31 15.02
C PRO A 122 15.78 0.94 14.84
N LEU A 123 16.20 -0.29 15.17
CA LEU A 123 17.61 -0.69 15.06
C LEU A 123 17.98 -1.01 13.61
N LEU A 124 17.15 -1.81 12.93
CA LEU A 124 17.35 -2.18 11.54
C LEU A 124 17.25 -0.95 10.64
N SER A 125 16.26 -0.08 10.85
CA SER A 125 16.07 1.11 10.01
C SER A 125 17.07 2.24 10.24
N ALA A 126 17.81 2.22 11.35
CA ALA A 126 18.93 3.12 11.56
C ALA A 126 20.18 2.74 10.74
N ARG A 127 20.21 1.54 10.14
CA ARG A 127 21.33 1.08 9.34
C ARG A 127 21.32 1.69 7.93
N PRO A 128 22.51 1.96 7.34
CA PRO A 128 22.60 2.52 5.99
C PRO A 128 22.07 1.56 4.90
N ASP A 129 22.10 0.24 5.15
CA ASP A 129 21.67 -0.80 4.20
C ASP A 129 20.20 -1.20 4.33
N PHE A 130 19.40 -0.54 5.18
CA PHE A 130 17.98 -0.89 5.41
C PHE A 130 17.14 -0.92 4.14
N LYS A 131 17.28 0.11 3.29
CA LYS A 131 16.52 0.19 2.03
C LYS A 131 16.97 -0.87 1.03
N ASP A 132 18.24 -1.23 1.01
CA ASP A 132 18.76 -2.29 0.13
C ASP A 132 18.32 -3.69 0.59
N ILE A 133 18.29 -3.92 1.91
CA ILE A 133 17.69 -5.12 2.51
C ILE A 133 16.21 -5.20 2.15
N SER A 134 15.46 -4.11 2.29
CA SER A 134 14.04 -4.07 1.92
C SER A 134 13.84 -4.38 0.43
N LYS A 135 14.65 -3.77 -0.44
CA LYS A 135 14.58 -3.96 -1.90
C LYS A 135 14.88 -5.40 -2.32
N SER A 136 15.90 -6.02 -1.74
CA SER A 136 16.24 -7.43 -2.01
C SER A 136 15.18 -8.43 -1.51
N LEU A 137 14.28 -7.99 -0.62
CA LEU A 137 13.09 -8.73 -0.22
C LEU A 137 11.85 -8.40 -1.08
N HIS A 138 12.00 -7.66 -2.18
CA HIS A 138 10.91 -7.14 -3.01
C HIS A 138 9.95 -6.21 -2.25
N LEU A 139 10.47 -5.49 -1.26
CA LEU A 139 9.72 -4.53 -0.43
C LEU A 139 10.16 -3.09 -0.67
N GLN A 140 9.25 -2.17 -0.37
CA GLN A 140 9.48 -0.74 -0.33
C GLN A 140 9.09 -0.21 1.06
N ALA A 141 9.99 0.53 1.70
CA ALA A 141 9.75 1.23 2.95
C ALA A 141 9.48 2.72 2.71
N ARG A 142 8.38 3.24 3.26
CA ARG A 142 7.98 4.66 3.24
C ARG A 142 7.74 5.14 4.69
N GLY A 143 7.82 6.45 4.92
CA GLY A 143 7.40 7.02 6.21
C GLY A 143 5.90 6.85 6.43
N GLY A 144 5.46 7.02 7.68
CA GLY A 144 4.09 6.73 8.08
C GLY A 144 3.01 7.67 7.52
N ALA A 145 3.39 8.81 6.93
CA ALA A 145 2.45 9.74 6.31
C ALA A 145 2.41 9.63 4.77
N GLY A 146 3.02 8.59 4.20
CA GLY A 146 2.98 8.33 2.75
C GLY A 146 4.32 8.53 2.04
N VAL A 147 4.24 8.71 0.72
CA VAL A 147 5.40 8.89 -0.17
C VAL A 147 6.20 10.10 0.30
N ASP A 148 7.51 9.92 0.47
CA ASP A 148 8.47 10.96 0.89
C ASP A 148 8.32 11.52 2.31
N SER A 149 7.45 10.94 3.14
CA SER A 149 7.39 11.31 4.57
C SER A 149 8.55 10.72 5.38
N ALA A 150 8.99 11.44 6.41
CA ALA A 150 9.96 10.93 7.38
C ALA A 150 9.33 9.83 8.24
N SER A 151 10.13 8.82 8.62
CA SER A 151 9.72 7.88 9.65
C SER A 151 9.82 8.55 11.03
N VAL A 152 8.86 8.24 11.90
CA VAL A 152 8.85 8.74 13.28
C VAL A 152 9.07 7.54 14.21
N GLY A 153 10.10 7.61 15.05
CA GLY A 153 10.38 6.58 16.06
C GLY A 153 10.69 5.19 15.52
N GLY A 154 11.24 5.09 14.30
CA GLY A 154 11.56 3.82 13.65
C GLY A 154 10.34 3.06 13.11
N ILE A 155 9.20 3.72 12.97
CA ILE A 155 7.98 3.14 12.38
C ILE A 155 7.95 3.43 10.87
N TRP A 156 7.78 2.38 10.08
CA TRP A 156 7.79 2.42 8.62
C TRP A 156 6.54 1.74 8.04
N ASP A 157 6.00 2.33 6.97
CA ASP A 157 5.08 1.65 6.05
C ASP A 157 5.91 0.77 5.12
N ILE A 158 5.81 -0.54 5.30
CA ILE A 158 6.52 -1.53 4.49
C ILE A 158 5.52 -2.26 3.60
N SER A 159 5.75 -2.23 2.29
CA SER A 159 4.83 -2.73 1.27
C SER A 159 5.52 -3.55 0.19
N ASN A 160 4.77 -4.35 -0.58
CA ASN A 160 5.31 -4.98 -1.79
C ASN A 160 5.71 -3.91 -2.83
N SER A 161 6.86 -4.10 -3.47
CA SER A 161 7.36 -3.22 -4.54
C SER A 161 6.71 -3.50 -5.89
N ASP A 162 6.57 -4.78 -6.23
CA ASP A 162 6.06 -5.21 -7.53
C ASP A 162 4.54 -4.98 -7.63
N ARG A 163 4.07 -4.60 -8.82
CA ARG A 163 2.64 -4.40 -9.14
C ARG A 163 2.16 -5.28 -10.31
N ILE A 164 3.05 -5.58 -11.24
CA ILE A 164 2.80 -6.37 -12.46
C ILE A 164 3.69 -7.61 -12.52
N GLY A 165 3.24 -8.66 -13.21
CA GLY A 165 3.99 -9.91 -13.40
C GLY A 165 3.88 -10.92 -12.25
N LYS A 166 3.03 -10.63 -11.25
CA LYS A 166 2.69 -11.53 -10.13
C LYS A 166 1.21 -11.32 -9.78
N SER A 167 0.54 -12.37 -9.30
CA SER A 167 -0.83 -12.28 -8.80
C SER A 167 -0.91 -11.54 -7.46
N GLU A 168 -2.11 -11.07 -7.11
CA GLU A 168 -2.42 -10.42 -5.84
C GLU A 168 -2.00 -11.28 -4.65
N VAL A 169 -2.26 -12.59 -4.72
CA VAL A 169 -1.92 -13.57 -3.67
C VAL A 169 -0.40 -13.69 -3.51
N GLU A 170 0.34 -13.76 -4.61
CA GLU A 170 1.80 -13.80 -4.59
C GLU A 170 2.38 -12.51 -3.99
N LEU A 171 1.86 -11.35 -4.37
CA LEU A 171 2.31 -10.05 -3.84
C LEU A 171 2.08 -9.92 -2.33
N VAL A 172 0.92 -10.37 -1.84
CA VAL A 172 0.64 -10.41 -0.39
C VAL A 172 1.58 -11.37 0.33
N ASN A 173 1.84 -12.55 -0.22
CA ASN A 173 2.77 -13.52 0.37
C ASN A 173 4.22 -13.01 0.39
N ILE A 174 4.65 -12.28 -0.65
CA ILE A 174 5.95 -11.59 -0.68
C ILE A 174 6.03 -10.58 0.46
N MET A 175 4.99 -9.73 0.61
CA MET A 175 4.93 -8.74 1.69
C MET A 175 4.99 -9.41 3.07
N ILE A 176 4.18 -10.46 3.32
CA ILE A 176 4.16 -11.20 4.59
C ILE A 176 5.54 -11.79 4.90
N SER A 177 6.12 -12.50 3.93
CA SER A 177 7.39 -13.21 4.12
C SER A 177 8.55 -12.23 4.34
N GLY A 178 8.58 -11.14 3.57
CA GLY A 178 9.59 -10.10 3.70
C GLY A 178 9.47 -9.33 5.01
N CYS A 179 8.27 -8.96 5.44
CA CYS A 179 8.05 -8.28 6.73
C CYS A 179 8.40 -9.18 7.90
N SER A 180 8.10 -10.48 7.83
CA SER A 180 8.53 -11.47 8.83
C SER A 180 10.05 -11.49 8.99
N LYS A 181 10.81 -11.50 7.88
CA LYS A 181 12.27 -11.40 7.92
C LYS A 181 12.76 -10.09 8.52
N ILE A 182 12.13 -8.97 8.17
CA ILE A 182 12.45 -7.65 8.74
C ILE A 182 12.30 -7.64 10.26
N VAL A 183 11.21 -8.20 10.78
CA VAL A 183 10.98 -8.32 12.23
C VAL A 183 12.00 -9.25 12.88
N GLN A 184 12.35 -10.37 12.23
CA GLN A 184 13.39 -11.28 12.74
C GLN A 184 14.77 -10.60 12.80
N MET A 185 15.13 -9.81 11.79
CA MET A 185 16.37 -9.03 11.78
C MET A 185 16.40 -7.97 12.89
N GLU A 186 15.30 -7.26 13.11
CA GLU A 186 15.17 -6.34 14.24
C GLU A 186 15.40 -7.05 15.58
N HIS A 187 14.72 -8.18 15.80
CA HIS A 187 14.89 -8.97 17.03
C HIS A 187 16.30 -9.52 17.23
N ALA A 188 17.02 -9.85 16.16
CA ALA A 188 18.42 -10.25 16.25
C ALA A 188 19.30 -9.07 16.71
N LEU A 189 19.08 -7.88 16.16
CA LEU A 189 19.77 -6.65 16.56
C LEU A 189 19.47 -6.27 18.02
N GLU A 190 18.21 -6.40 18.46
CA GLU A 190 17.81 -6.16 19.86
C GLU A 190 18.55 -7.07 20.85
N LYS A 191 18.84 -8.32 20.45
CA LYS A 191 19.57 -9.29 21.26
C LYS A 191 21.09 -9.16 21.14
N GLY A 192 21.60 -8.32 20.23
CA GLY A 192 23.01 -8.26 19.89
C GLY A 192 23.54 -9.51 19.17
N ASP A 193 22.65 -10.33 18.59
CA ASP A 193 23.00 -11.56 17.88
C ASP A 193 23.34 -11.26 16.42
N THR A 194 24.57 -10.80 16.20
CA THR A 194 25.08 -10.48 14.86
C THR A 194 25.08 -11.69 13.93
N ALA A 195 25.30 -12.90 14.45
CA ALA A 195 25.32 -14.11 13.64
C ALA A 195 23.91 -14.43 13.08
N ALA A 196 22.88 -14.32 13.92
CA ALA A 196 21.50 -14.47 13.48
C ALA A 196 21.09 -13.37 12.48
N PHE A 197 21.50 -12.12 12.72
CA PHE A 197 21.24 -11.03 11.79
C PHE A 197 21.84 -11.29 10.40
N GLU A 198 23.13 -11.65 10.32
CA GLU A 198 23.79 -11.92 9.04
C GLU A 198 23.22 -13.15 8.32
N ALA A 199 22.78 -14.18 9.06
CA ALA A 199 22.13 -15.36 8.48
C ALA A 199 20.75 -15.05 7.86
N LEU A 200 20.05 -14.03 8.36
CA LEU A 200 18.75 -13.59 7.85
C LEU A 200 18.88 -12.65 6.64
N LYS A 201 20.06 -12.06 6.44
CA LYS A 201 20.29 -11.07 5.40
C LYS A 201 20.14 -11.74 4.02
N PRO A 202 19.30 -11.21 3.13
CA PRO A 202 19.20 -11.72 1.78
C PRO A 202 20.57 -11.62 1.08
N ALA A 203 20.92 -12.66 0.31
CA ALA A 203 22.14 -12.66 -0.47
C ALA A 203 22.17 -11.40 -1.35
N SER A 204 23.30 -10.69 -1.37
CA SER A 204 23.47 -9.52 -2.22
C SER A 204 23.23 -9.92 -3.66
N THR A 205 22.11 -9.51 -4.24
CA THR A 205 21.92 -9.57 -5.69
C THR A 205 22.94 -8.62 -6.28
N GLN A 206 24.03 -9.18 -6.85
CA GLN A 206 24.83 -8.42 -7.81
C GLN A 206 23.86 -7.92 -8.86
N SER A 207 23.67 -6.61 -8.93
CA SER A 207 22.86 -6.01 -9.96
C SER A 207 23.49 -6.35 -11.30
N SER A 208 22.89 -7.25 -12.06
CA SER A 208 23.13 -7.32 -13.50
C SER A 208 22.70 -5.97 -14.06
N SER A 209 23.70 -5.23 -14.54
CA SER A 209 23.59 -3.98 -15.29
C SER A 209 22.66 -4.10 -16.49
#